data_AF-A0A7C4T8B3-F1
#
_entry.id   AF-A0A7C4T8B3-F1
#
_cell.length_a   1.000
_cell.length_b   1.000
_cell.length_c   1.000
_cell.angle_alpha   90.00
_cell.angle_beta   90.00
_cell.angle_gamma   90.00
#
_symmetry.space_group_name_H-M   'P 1'
#
loop_
_entity.id
_entity.type
_entity.pdbx_description
1 polymer ?
#
loop_
_entity_poly.entity_id
_entity_poly.type
_entity_poly.pdbx_seq_one_letter_code
_entity_poly.pdbx_strand_id
1 'polypeptide(L)'
;MELKTFERLMSAVTFSEAGEWETAKELYPGAKRPLGILERIRSYFVAQAFAEEGLQDEALRILGTQRKRETEVTLEGFLEDVGLRNVQFHFVVVRS
;
A
#
# COMPACT_ATOMS: atom_id res chain seq x y z
N MET A 1 18.44 15.49 -6.46
CA MET A 1 18.84 14.70 -5.28
C MET A 1 20.35 14.72 -5.24
N GLU A 2 20.96 15.22 -4.16
CA GLU A 2 22.42 15.24 -4.06
C GLU A 2 22.97 13.82 -3.86
N LEU A 3 24.13 13.53 -4.45
CA LEU A 3 24.78 12.21 -4.42
C LEU A 3 24.89 11.65 -2.98
N LYS A 4 25.24 12.52 -2.03
CA LYS A 4 25.37 12.19 -0.60
C LYS A 4 24.06 11.72 0.04
N THR A 5 22.91 12.22 -0.44
CA THR A 5 21.59 11.79 0.06
C THR A 5 21.26 10.39 -0.45
N PHE A 6 21.64 10.08 -1.68
CA PHE A 6 21.47 8.74 -2.27
C PHE A 6 22.35 7.71 -1.57
N GLU A 7 23.62 8.04 -1.35
CA GLU A 7 24.58 7.19 -0.64
C GLU A 7 24.08 6.87 0.78
N ARG A 8 23.65 7.89 1.54
CA ARG A 8 23.07 7.70 2.88
C ARG A 8 21.83 6.82 2.88
N LEU A 9 20.98 6.94 1.85
CA LEU A 9 19.80 6.09 1.70
C LEU A 9 20.19 4.64 1.43
N MET A 10 21.09 4.39 0.48
CA MET A 10 21.54 3.04 0.18
C MET A 10 22.23 2.39 1.38
N SER A 11 23.06 3.14 2.11
CA SER A 11 23.67 2.65 3.36
C SER A 11 22.62 2.33 4.42
N ALA A 12 21.62 3.19 4.63
CA ALA A 12 20.55 2.91 5.59
C ALA A 12 19.77 1.63 5.22
N VAL A 13 19.53 1.39 3.93
CA VAL A 13 18.91 0.13 3.44
C VAL A 13 19.80 -1.06 3.78
N THR A 14 21.09 -1.02 3.44
CA THR A 14 22.03 -2.12 3.71
C THR A 14 22.13 -2.45 5.21
N PHE A 15 22.21 -1.45 6.10
CA PHE A 15 22.23 -1.71 7.54
C PHE A 15 20.91 -2.28 8.06
N SER A 16 19.78 -1.89 7.47
CA SER A 16 18.49 -2.47 7.81
C SER A 16 18.39 -3.95 7.41
N GLU A 17 18.89 -4.32 6.22
CA GLU A 17 18.94 -5.72 5.75
C GLU A 17 19.86 -6.59 6.62
N ALA A 18 20.89 -6.00 7.20
CA ALA A 18 21.80 -6.66 8.12
C ALA A 18 21.25 -6.77 9.56
N GLY A 19 20.06 -6.24 9.85
CA GLY A 19 19.46 -6.24 11.19
C GLY A 19 19.99 -5.15 12.14
N GLU A 20 20.80 -4.21 11.63
CA GLU A 20 21.40 -3.09 12.37
C GLU A 20 20.49 -1.85 12.32
N TRP A 21 19.31 -1.99 12.93
CA TRP A 21 18.21 -1.01 12.80
C TRP A 21 18.50 0.35 13.44
N GLU A 22 19.29 0.41 14.51
CA GLU A 22 19.67 1.67 15.16
C GLU A 22 20.58 2.49 14.25
N THR A 23 21.59 1.85 13.65
CA THR A 23 22.51 2.44 12.68
C THR A 23 21.77 2.94 11.43
N ALA A 24 20.83 2.17 10.90
CA ALA A 24 20.00 2.59 9.78
C ALA A 24 19.18 3.86 10.09
N LYS A 25 18.68 3.99 11.33
CA LYS A 25 17.90 5.14 11.80
C LYS A 25 18.76 6.39 12.00
N GLU A 26 20.00 6.24 12.46
CA GLU A 26 20.97 7.34 12.57
C GLU A 26 21.41 7.87 11.20
N LEU A 27 21.56 6.97 10.21
CA LEU A 27 21.92 7.33 8.84
C LEU A 27 20.79 8.08 8.12
N TYR A 28 19.53 7.86 8.53
CA TYR A 28 18.37 8.51 7.95
C TYR A 28 17.33 8.93 9.02
N PRO A 29 17.64 9.94 9.84
CA PRO A 29 16.81 10.34 10.98
C PRO A 29 15.62 11.17 10.49
N GLY A 30 14.53 10.49 10.13
CA GLY A 30 13.23 11.10 9.89
C GLY A 30 13.22 12.13 8.76
N ALA A 31 12.96 11.68 7.53
CA ALA A 31 12.55 12.58 6.46
C ALA A 31 11.29 13.35 6.89
N LYS A 32 11.45 14.65 7.19
CA LYS A 32 10.33 15.58 7.33
C LYS A 32 9.68 15.71 5.93
N ARG A 33 8.38 15.40 5.84
CA ARG A 33 7.55 15.30 4.60
C ARG A 33 7.63 16.54 3.67
N PRO A 34 7.28 16.44 2.35
CA PRO A 34 6.94 15.26 1.55
C PRO A 34 7.93 15.01 0.38
N LEU A 35 8.40 13.78 0.24
CA LEU A 35 9.05 13.25 -0.98
C LEU A 35 8.07 12.28 -1.64
N GLY A 36 6.90 12.77 -2.06
CA GLY A 36 5.71 11.95 -2.31
C GLY A 36 5.82 10.83 -3.35
N ILE A 37 6.82 10.85 -4.23
CA ILE A 37 7.06 9.78 -5.22
C ILE A 37 8.06 8.75 -4.71
N LEU A 38 9.17 9.17 -4.11
CA LEU A 38 10.19 8.25 -3.59
C LEU A 38 9.70 7.52 -2.33
N GLU A 39 8.91 8.20 -1.50
CA GLU A 39 8.27 7.59 -0.34
C GLU A 39 7.22 6.57 -0.77
N ARG A 40 6.45 6.84 -1.84
CA ARG A 40 5.53 5.87 -2.44
C ARG A 40 6.24 4.65 -3.00
N ILE A 41 7.31 4.87 -3.78
CA ILE A 41 8.11 3.77 -4.34
C ILE A 41 8.66 2.90 -3.21
N ARG A 42 9.18 3.51 -2.14
CA ARG A 42 9.65 2.79 -0.95
C ARG A 42 8.53 1.99 -0.29
N SER A 43 7.35 2.59 -0.09
CA SER A 43 6.18 1.90 0.47
C SER A 43 5.76 0.69 -0.36
N TYR A 44 5.88 0.74 -1.69
CA TYR A 44 5.57 -0.42 -2.54
C TYR A 44 6.54 -1.58 -2.35
N PHE A 45 7.85 -1.31 -2.33
CA PHE A 45 8.85 -2.37 -2.12
C PHE A 45 8.71 -3.01 -0.74
N VAL A 46 8.49 -2.20 0.30
CA VAL A 46 8.28 -2.72 1.65
C VAL A 46 6.98 -3.52 1.71
N ALA A 47 5.87 -2.98 1.20
CA ALA A 47 4.59 -3.71 1.18
C ALA A 47 4.67 -5.04 0.41
N GLN A 48 5.43 -5.10 -0.67
CA GLN A 48 5.66 -6.34 -1.42
C GLN A 48 6.37 -7.38 -0.54
N ALA A 49 7.45 -7.00 0.16
CA ALA A 49 8.17 -7.92 1.05
C ALA A 49 7.25 -8.49 2.15
N PHE A 50 6.41 -7.63 2.76
CA PHE A 50 5.42 -8.10 3.75
C PHE A 50 4.35 -9.01 3.13
N ALA A 51 3.93 -8.76 1.89
CA ALA A 51 2.97 -9.63 1.20
C ALA A 51 3.57 -11.00 0.85
N GLU A 52 4.85 -11.05 0.45
CA GLU A 52 5.57 -12.29 0.16
C GLU A 52 5.73 -13.18 1.40
N GLU A 53 5.87 -12.57 2.58
CA GLU A 53 5.91 -13.25 3.88
C GLU A 53 4.51 -13.58 4.44
N GLY A 54 3.44 -13.37 3.67
CA GLY A 54 2.06 -13.68 4.07
C GLY A 54 1.42 -12.66 5.02
N LEU A 55 2.08 -11.52 5.29
CA LEU A 55 1.61 -10.46 6.18
C LEU A 55 0.82 -9.39 5.40
N GLN A 56 -0.30 -9.80 4.80
CA GLN A 56 -1.09 -8.94 3.90
C GLN A 56 -1.68 -7.69 4.57
N ASP A 57 -2.11 -7.79 5.83
CA ASP A 57 -2.66 -6.64 6.58
C ASP A 57 -1.61 -5.55 6.78
N GLU A 58 -0.36 -5.95 7.02
CA GLU A 58 0.76 -5.05 7.25
C GLU A 58 1.21 -4.38 5.94
N ALA A 59 1.23 -5.13 4.84
CA ALA A 59 1.46 -4.58 3.50
C ALA A 59 0.44 -3.49 3.14
N LEU A 60 -0.86 -3.73 3.40
CA LEU A 60 -1.93 -2.75 3.14
C LEU A 60 -1.80 -1.50 4.03
N ARG A 61 -1.42 -1.68 5.29
CA ARG A 61 -1.14 -0.59 6.22
C ARG A 61 -0.01 0.31 5.73
N ILE A 62 1.07 -0.30 5.24
CA ILE A 62 2.27 0.40 4.72
C ILE A 62 1.97 1.19 3.45
N LEU A 63 1.08 0.68 2.60
CA LEU A 63 0.63 1.39 1.39
C LEU A 63 -0.25 2.61 1.70
N GLY A 64 -0.62 2.85 2.98
CA GLY A 64 -1.57 3.89 3.33
C GLY A 64 -2.95 3.63 2.74
N THR A 65 -3.17 2.43 2.19
CA THR A 65 -4.48 1.90 1.87
C THR A 65 -5.10 1.57 3.21
N GLN A 66 -5.59 2.60 3.92
CA GLN A 66 -6.74 2.37 4.78
C GLN A 66 -7.68 1.55 3.93
N ARG A 67 -7.98 0.31 4.36
CA ARG A 67 -8.99 -0.54 3.74
C ARG A 67 -10.10 0.42 3.34
N LYS A 68 -10.24 0.69 2.03
CA LYS A 68 -11.31 1.56 1.52
C LYS A 68 -12.50 0.95 2.22
N ARG A 69 -13.11 1.67 3.18
CA ARG A 69 -14.21 1.15 4.01
C ARG A 69 -14.97 0.24 3.09
N GLU A 70 -15.03 -1.06 3.39
CA GLU A 70 -15.74 -2.01 2.53
C GLU A 70 -17.04 -1.31 2.20
N THR A 71 -17.09 -0.77 0.98
CA THR A 71 -18.16 0.12 0.63
C THR A 71 -19.22 -0.90 0.42
N GLU A 72 -20.11 -0.98 1.41
CA GLU A 72 -21.18 -1.96 1.49
C GLU A 72 -21.65 -2.19 0.05
N VAL A 73 -21.39 -3.39 -0.47
CA VAL A 73 -21.56 -3.65 -1.90
C VAL A 73 -23.05 -3.63 -2.14
N THR A 74 -23.55 -2.43 -2.45
CA THR A 74 -24.95 -2.20 -2.74
C THR A 74 -25.23 -2.71 -4.14
N LEU A 75 -26.42 -3.26 -4.32
CA LEU A 75 -26.89 -3.68 -5.64
C LEU A 75 -26.84 -2.49 -6.61
N GLU A 76 -27.15 -1.29 -6.13
CA GLU A 76 -27.11 -0.04 -6.87
C GLU A 76 -25.70 0.29 -7.39
N GLY A 77 -24.67 0.14 -6.55
CA GLY A 77 -23.28 0.36 -6.97
C GLY A 77 -22.83 -0.66 -8.02
N PHE A 78 -23.16 -1.93 -7.82
CA PHE A 78 -22.90 -2.96 -8.83
C PHE A 78 -23.60 -2.65 -10.16
N LEU A 79 -24.89 -2.29 -10.13
CA LEU A 79 -25.67 -1.96 -11.32
C LEU A 79 -25.13 -0.71 -12.05
N GLU A 80 -24.56 0.25 -11.33
CA GLU A 80 -23.86 1.39 -11.92
C GLU A 80 -22.58 0.96 -12.64
N ASP A 81 -21.75 0.13 -12.00
CA ASP A 81 -20.49 -0.36 -12.56
C ASP A 81 -20.68 -1.16 -13.86
N VAL A 82 -21.77 -1.93 -13.96
CA VAL A 82 -22.09 -2.69 -15.18
C VAL A 82 -22.93 -1.91 -16.20
N GLY A 83 -23.20 -0.62 -15.96
CA GLY A 83 -23.93 0.26 -16.89
C GLY A 83 -25.44 0.01 -16.95
N LEU A 84 -26.00 -0.60 -15.91
CA LEU A 84 -27.38 -1.09 -15.84
C LEU A 84 -28.28 -0.25 -14.92
N ARG A 85 -27.79 0.87 -14.37
CA ARG A 85 -28.48 1.74 -13.40
C ARG A 85 -29.92 2.18 -13.76
N ASN A 86 -30.31 2.14 -15.04
CA ASN A 86 -31.64 2.55 -15.52
C ASN A 86 -32.40 1.46 -16.29
N VAL A 87 -31.98 0.21 -16.16
CA VAL A 87 -32.63 -0.93 -16.81
C VAL A 87 -33.46 -1.67 -15.76
N GLN A 88 -34.70 -2.05 -16.10
CA GLN A 88 -35.54 -2.82 -15.20
C GLN A 88 -35.12 -4.29 -15.18
N PHE A 89 -34.89 -4.84 -13.99
CA PHE A 89 -34.54 -6.25 -13.79
C PHE A 89 -35.46 -6.90 -12.78
N HIS A 90 -35.63 -8.21 -12.93
CA HIS A 90 -36.24 -9.08 -11.93
C HIS A 90 -35.22 -10.13 -11.51
N PHE A 91 -34.93 -10.23 -10.22
CA PHE A 91 -34.06 -11.26 -9.68
C PHE A 91 -34.87 -12.51 -9.35
N VAL A 92 -34.38 -13.68 -9.73
CA VAL A 92 -34.96 -14.96 -9.35
C VAL A 92 -33.90 -15.77 -8.63
N VAL A 93 -34.19 -16.17 -7.38
CA VAL A 93 -33.31 -17.04 -6.60
C VAL A 93 -33.70 -18.48 -6.87
N VAL A 94 -32.81 -19.24 -7.50
CA VAL A 94 -32.98 -20.68 -7.68
C VAL A 94 -32.39 -21.38 -6.46
N ARG A 95 -33.22 -22.17 -5.76
CA ARG A 95 -32.76 -23.05 -4.68
C ARG A 95 -32.55 -24.45 -5.27
N SER A 96 -31.34 -24.96 -5.15
CA SER A 96 -30.98 -26.36 -5.44
C SER A 96 -31.37 -27.27 -4.29
#